data_AF-M1ZNG5-F1
#
_entry.id   AF-M1ZNG5-F1
#
_cell.length_a   1.000
_cell.length_b   1.000
_cell.length_c   1.000
_cell.angle_alpha   90.00
_cell.angle_beta   90.00
_cell.angle_gamma   90.00
#
_symmetry.space_group_name_H-M   'P 1'
#
loop_
_entity.id
_entity.type
_entity.pdbx_description
1 polymer ?
#
loop_
_entity_poly.entity_id
_entity_poly.type
_entity_poly.pdbx_seq_one_letter_code
_entity_poly.pdbx_strand_id
1 'polypeptide(L)'
;MDKPFNLIIDTKRTGFNAVRGLKQGDNNSILNVTLVQNSVPFDLTGLTVRINYKRPDNKIFLQMADVVNTTDGKVKINILTKALENTGEVKSDLSIFDKDNRKITSATFSMFVDSSVYRNDYIDKEDLDLIQSIWVEEDKRIRAENERVKNEDNRKNVENARVESEENRKLEEIKRVDSENIRVENEAGREANENKRVENEKTRLENESKRAENEENRIAEETKRVEAEEERKTNETTRQQGYEEIKNTIDDFSVCEEYDPYKEYKKFNRVVYNGSCCECLKDCTNIYPVNKEYWICIATKGKDGLGSGNMHTDDYDKNNNGIVDKAESITDGFITYNVTDINNKLNTLNANDQSAREEIMDIKLKLKEKLAVDFINKSGIGFFDTFETDEYIESTTATYNKTDTTVDFGSPEVQQTVYQAVTNSDTIELVGDTLKAGGLIKVGDKIITIEEVL
;
A
#
# COMPACT_ATOMS: atom_id res chain seq x y z
N MET A 1 -69.46 28.42 46.95
CA MET A 1 -69.64 28.00 48.36
C MET A 1 -71.08 28.34 48.71
N ASP A 2 -71.96 27.34 48.78
CA ASP A 2 -73.41 27.52 48.86
C ASP A 2 -73.89 27.43 50.32
N LYS A 3 -74.88 28.25 50.71
CA LYS A 3 -75.47 28.24 52.06
C LYS A 3 -76.92 27.70 52.00
N PRO A 4 -77.14 26.38 52.19
CA PRO A 4 -78.45 25.77 52.00
C PRO A 4 -79.36 25.87 53.24
N PHE A 5 -80.65 26.12 53.01
CA PHE A 5 -81.72 26.11 54.00
C PHE A 5 -82.82 25.15 53.52
N ASN A 6 -83.32 24.27 54.40
CA ASN A 6 -84.33 23.29 54.03
C ASN A 6 -85.66 23.62 54.71
N LEU A 7 -86.76 23.55 53.96
CA LEU A 7 -88.10 23.87 54.45
C LEU A 7 -89.13 22.88 53.88
N ILE A 8 -90.09 22.47 54.71
CA ILE A 8 -91.23 21.64 54.27
C ILE A 8 -92.49 22.49 54.39
N ILE A 9 -93.28 22.59 53.33
CA ILE A 9 -94.47 23.43 53.29
C ILE A 9 -95.68 22.60 52.84
N ASP A 10 -96.75 22.63 53.64
CA ASP A 10 -98.02 22.03 53.29
C ASP A 10 -98.92 23.04 52.54
N THR A 11 -99.60 22.59 51.50
CA THR A 11 -100.53 23.41 50.71
C THR A 11 -101.91 23.59 51.35
N LYS A 12 -102.28 22.76 52.34
CA LYS A 12 -103.60 22.78 53.01
C LYS A 12 -103.53 23.11 54.49
N ARG A 13 -102.43 22.79 55.17
CA ARG A 13 -102.26 23.02 56.61
C ARG A 13 -101.39 24.24 56.89
N THR A 14 -101.90 25.16 57.70
CA THR A 14 -101.09 26.25 58.24
C THR A 14 -100.25 25.73 59.41
N GLY A 15 -98.95 25.55 59.20
CA GLY A 15 -97.96 25.32 60.26
C GLY A 15 -97.06 26.54 60.43
N PHE A 16 -96.38 26.66 61.57
CA PHE A 16 -95.34 27.67 61.77
C PHE A 16 -94.09 27.29 60.97
N ASN A 17 -93.99 27.80 59.75
CA ASN A 17 -92.86 27.58 58.85
C ASN A 17 -91.97 28.83 58.87
N ALA A 18 -90.73 28.70 59.36
CA ALA A 18 -89.77 29.79 59.41
C ALA A 18 -88.35 29.38 59.01
N VAL A 19 -87.68 30.21 58.23
CA VAL A 19 -86.26 30.07 57.86
C VAL A 19 -85.44 31.09 58.64
N ARG A 20 -84.41 30.64 59.35
CA ARG A 20 -83.50 31.48 60.17
C ARG A 20 -82.06 31.30 59.73
N GLY A 21 -81.21 32.30 60.00
CA GLY A 21 -79.78 32.27 59.70
C GLY A 21 -79.39 32.91 58.36
N LEU A 22 -80.34 33.55 57.68
CA LEU A 22 -80.06 34.39 56.50
C LEU A 22 -79.33 35.66 56.96
N LYS A 23 -78.27 36.04 56.26
CA LYS A 23 -77.51 37.27 56.56
C LYS A 23 -77.72 38.30 55.47
N GLN A 24 -77.73 39.57 55.88
CA GLN A 24 -77.87 40.70 54.97
C GLN A 24 -76.77 40.68 53.90
N GLY A 25 -77.17 40.78 52.63
CA GLY A 25 -76.23 40.83 51.50
C GLY A 25 -75.65 39.49 51.04
N ASP A 26 -76.07 38.35 51.64
CA ASP A 26 -75.67 37.02 51.16
C ASP A 26 -76.06 36.85 49.67
N ASN A 27 -75.08 36.54 48.82
CA ASN A 27 -75.28 36.39 47.36
C ASN A 27 -75.38 34.93 46.90
N ASN A 28 -75.28 33.96 47.82
CA ASN A 28 -75.30 32.53 47.52
C ASN A 28 -76.09 31.70 48.56
N SER A 29 -77.21 32.26 49.06
CA SER A 29 -78.15 31.56 49.94
C SER A 29 -79.18 30.78 49.12
N ILE A 30 -79.30 29.47 49.40
CA ILE A 30 -80.15 28.54 48.66
C ILE A 30 -81.24 28.00 49.58
N LEU A 31 -82.50 28.09 49.16
CA LEU A 31 -83.65 27.52 49.86
C LEU A 31 -84.18 26.30 49.11
N ASN A 32 -84.09 25.14 49.75
CA ASN A 32 -84.66 23.89 49.28
C ASN A 32 -86.01 23.67 49.96
N VAL A 33 -87.09 23.70 49.18
CA VAL A 33 -88.46 23.51 49.67
C VAL A 33 -88.97 22.14 49.24
N THR A 34 -89.57 21.39 50.18
CA THR A 34 -90.37 20.20 49.87
C THR A 34 -91.85 20.55 50.03
N LEU A 35 -92.58 20.54 48.92
CA LEU A 35 -94.02 20.78 48.92
C LEU A 35 -94.79 19.50 49.23
N VAL A 36 -95.66 19.57 50.22
CA VAL A 36 -96.53 18.45 50.62
C VAL A 36 -98.00 18.89 50.62
N GLN A 37 -98.89 17.92 50.54
CA GLN A 37 -100.32 18.11 50.72
C GLN A 37 -100.85 17.03 51.65
N ASN A 38 -101.35 17.42 52.83
CA ASN A 38 -101.73 16.47 53.88
C ASN A 38 -100.58 15.50 54.24
N SER A 39 -99.36 16.02 54.37
CA SER A 39 -98.15 15.24 54.68
C SER A 39 -97.68 14.22 53.62
N VAL A 40 -98.27 14.22 52.42
CA VAL A 40 -97.79 13.44 51.26
C VAL A 40 -97.08 14.38 50.27
N PRO A 41 -95.92 14.01 49.69
CA PRO A 41 -95.26 14.80 48.65
C PRO A 41 -96.23 15.19 47.53
N PHE A 42 -96.19 16.46 47.14
CA PHE A 42 -97.05 16.99 46.09
C PHE A 42 -96.36 16.87 44.73
N ASP A 43 -96.93 16.09 43.81
CA ASP A 43 -96.36 15.91 42.47
C ASP A 43 -96.44 17.21 41.65
N LEU A 44 -95.28 17.66 41.18
CA LEU A 44 -95.09 18.87 40.39
C LEU A 44 -94.98 18.60 38.89
N THR A 45 -95.26 17.39 38.43
CA THR A 45 -95.13 17.01 37.01
C THR A 45 -96.01 17.89 36.11
N GLY A 46 -95.36 18.68 35.25
CA GLY A 46 -96.04 19.61 34.33
C GLY A 46 -96.49 20.93 34.97
N LEU A 47 -96.12 21.20 36.23
CA LEU A 47 -96.43 22.44 36.94
C LEU A 47 -95.20 23.36 37.01
N THR A 48 -95.44 24.66 37.12
CA THR A 48 -94.38 25.66 37.36
C THR A 48 -94.55 26.29 38.73
N VAL A 49 -93.43 26.60 39.40
CA VAL A 49 -93.43 27.13 40.76
C VAL A 49 -92.77 28.50 40.77
N ARG A 50 -93.40 29.45 41.45
CA ARG A 50 -92.88 30.81 41.67
C ARG A 50 -92.91 31.12 43.15
N ILE A 51 -91.84 31.70 43.67
CA ILE A 51 -91.82 32.26 45.02
C ILE A 51 -92.14 33.75 44.98
N ASN A 52 -92.97 34.21 45.91
CA ASN A 52 -93.26 35.61 46.14
C ASN A 52 -92.67 36.02 47.48
N TYR A 53 -91.96 37.14 47.50
CA TYR A 53 -91.36 37.72 48.69
C TYR A 53 -92.03 39.05 49.01
N LYS A 54 -92.40 39.27 50.27
CA LYS A 54 -92.80 40.57 50.81
C LYS A 54 -91.77 41.01 51.85
N ARG A 55 -90.98 42.03 51.50
CA ARG A 55 -89.95 42.59 52.38
C ARG A 55 -90.54 43.46 53.50
N PRO A 56 -89.76 43.74 54.57
CA PRO A 56 -90.17 44.65 55.66
C PRO A 56 -90.57 46.05 55.20
N ASP A 57 -90.04 46.53 54.07
CA ASP A 57 -90.39 47.82 53.46
C ASP A 57 -91.66 47.77 52.59
N ASN A 58 -92.44 46.68 52.70
CA ASN A 58 -93.63 46.36 51.90
C ASN A 58 -93.39 46.19 50.39
N LYS A 59 -92.14 46.15 49.90
CA LYS A 59 -91.87 45.83 48.50
C LYS A 59 -92.05 44.33 48.24
N ILE A 60 -92.59 44.02 47.06
CA ILE A 60 -92.86 42.66 46.62
C ILE A 60 -91.89 42.28 45.50
N PHE A 61 -91.27 41.11 45.63
CA PHE A 61 -90.39 40.53 44.61
C PHE A 61 -90.92 39.16 44.21
N LEU A 62 -90.81 38.81 42.94
CA LEU A 62 -91.29 37.54 42.41
C LEU A 62 -90.14 36.86 41.67
N GLN A 63 -89.96 35.57 41.89
CA GLN A 63 -88.91 34.78 41.26
C GLN A 63 -89.43 33.40 40.87
N MET A 64 -89.13 32.94 39.65
CA MET A 64 -89.40 31.57 39.26
C MET A 64 -88.44 30.63 39.99
N ALA A 65 -88.96 29.51 40.47
CA ALA A 65 -88.22 28.53 41.24
C ALA A 65 -87.85 27.32 40.39
N ASP A 66 -86.71 26.70 40.66
CA ASP A 66 -86.23 25.54 39.92
C ASP A 66 -86.80 24.27 40.54
N VAL A 67 -87.62 23.51 39.79
CA VAL A 67 -88.14 22.22 40.26
C VAL A 67 -87.05 21.16 40.08
N VAL A 68 -86.55 20.60 41.18
CA VAL A 68 -85.43 19.65 41.18
C VAL A 68 -85.93 18.21 41.06
N ASN A 69 -87.05 17.89 41.69
CA ASN A 69 -87.68 16.58 41.59
C ASN A 69 -89.19 16.76 41.62
N THR A 70 -89.86 16.37 40.53
CA THR A 70 -91.30 16.53 40.37
C THR A 70 -92.09 15.57 41.25
N THR A 71 -91.68 14.30 41.37
CA THR A 71 -92.43 13.28 42.11
C THR A 71 -92.35 13.46 43.63
N ASP A 72 -91.23 14.00 44.12
CA ASP A 72 -91.01 14.27 45.54
C ASP A 72 -91.43 15.70 45.96
N GLY A 73 -91.92 16.52 45.02
CA GLY A 73 -92.30 17.91 45.29
C GLY A 73 -91.13 18.82 45.72
N LYS A 74 -89.90 18.55 45.28
CA LYS A 74 -88.70 19.29 45.70
C LYS A 74 -88.39 20.44 44.76
N VAL A 75 -88.23 21.61 45.34
CA VAL A 75 -87.96 22.88 44.65
C VAL A 75 -86.70 23.52 45.24
N LYS A 76 -85.80 23.99 44.39
CA LYS A 76 -84.61 24.75 44.75
C LYS A 76 -84.79 26.21 44.34
N ILE A 77 -84.46 27.10 45.27
CA ILE A 77 -84.62 28.53 45.10
C ILE A 77 -83.32 29.21 45.49
N ASN A 78 -82.63 29.82 44.55
CA ASN A 78 -81.52 30.71 44.86
C ASN A 78 -82.10 32.05 45.29
N ILE A 79 -82.07 32.37 46.57
CA ILE A 79 -82.73 33.57 47.11
C ILE A 79 -82.07 34.81 46.51
N LEU A 80 -82.87 35.72 45.96
CA LEU A 80 -82.37 36.99 45.43
C LEU A 80 -81.65 37.79 46.53
N THR A 81 -80.46 38.31 46.23
CA THR A 81 -79.74 39.25 47.12
C THR A 81 -80.61 40.47 47.46
N LYS A 82 -81.44 40.92 46.51
CA LYS A 82 -82.43 41.99 46.73
C LYS A 82 -83.53 41.61 47.72
N ALA A 83 -83.86 40.33 47.91
CA ALA A 83 -84.82 39.91 48.92
C ALA A 83 -84.22 39.95 50.35
N LEU A 84 -82.89 39.86 50.47
CA LEU A 84 -82.13 39.84 51.74
C LEU A 84 -81.44 41.18 52.07
N GLU A 85 -81.80 42.25 51.37
CA GLU A 85 -81.11 43.54 51.48
C GLU A 85 -81.45 44.29 52.79
N ASN A 86 -82.68 44.16 53.29
CA ASN A 86 -83.11 44.77 54.54
C ASN A 86 -83.17 43.71 55.64
N THR A 87 -82.71 44.07 56.83
CA THR A 87 -82.85 43.25 58.03
C THR A 87 -84.32 43.20 58.49
N GLY A 88 -84.76 42.04 59.00
CA GLY A 88 -86.12 41.84 59.48
C GLY A 88 -86.85 40.63 58.88
N GLU A 89 -88.17 40.60 59.05
CA GLU A 89 -89.04 39.51 58.60
C GLU A 89 -89.45 39.70 57.13
N VAL A 90 -89.05 38.76 56.26
CA VAL A 90 -89.51 38.65 54.87
C VAL A 90 -90.57 37.56 54.80
N LYS A 91 -91.82 37.94 54.50
CA LYS A 91 -92.94 36.99 54.37
C LYS A 91 -93.00 36.45 52.97
N SER A 92 -93.10 35.12 52.83
CA SER A 92 -93.03 34.47 51.52
C SER A 92 -94.07 33.38 51.36
N ASP A 93 -94.48 33.13 50.11
CA ASP A 93 -95.30 31.99 49.72
C ASP A 93 -94.88 31.45 48.35
N LEU A 94 -95.24 30.20 48.06
CA LEU A 94 -95.05 29.59 46.74
C LEU A 94 -96.39 29.59 46.01
N SER A 95 -96.37 30.09 44.78
CA SER A 95 -97.46 29.99 43.81
C SER A 95 -97.13 28.90 42.79
N ILE A 96 -97.99 27.90 42.69
CA ILE A 96 -97.85 26.80 41.72
C ILE A 96 -98.89 27.01 40.62
N PHE A 97 -98.46 26.90 39.36
CA PHE A 97 -99.28 27.11 38.16
C PHE A 97 -99.33 25.86 37.29
N ASP A 98 -100.52 25.58 36.78
CA ASP A 98 -100.76 24.58 35.73
C ASP A 98 -100.61 25.20 34.32
N LYS A 99 -100.58 24.36 33.27
CA LYS A 99 -100.51 24.74 31.85
C LYS A 99 -101.63 25.69 31.42
N ASP A 100 -102.79 25.60 32.08
CA ASP A 100 -103.94 26.48 31.86
C ASP A 100 -103.89 27.78 32.71
N ASN A 101 -102.74 28.11 33.33
CA ASN A 101 -102.55 29.24 34.26
C ASN A 101 -103.44 29.21 35.52
N ARG A 102 -104.02 28.06 35.87
CA ARG A 102 -104.70 27.87 37.14
C ARG A 102 -103.67 27.87 38.27
N LYS A 103 -103.91 28.65 39.33
CA LYS A 103 -102.96 28.87 40.42
C LYS A 103 -103.44 28.26 41.73
N ILE A 104 -102.55 27.55 42.41
CA ILE A 104 -102.66 27.25 43.85
C ILE A 104 -101.53 27.97 44.61
N THR A 105 -101.79 28.35 45.87
CA THR A 105 -100.79 29.01 46.72
C THR A 105 -100.50 28.13 47.93
N SER A 106 -99.24 28.02 48.32
CA SER A 106 -98.81 27.33 49.53
C SER A 106 -99.20 28.10 50.79
N ALA A 107 -99.06 27.47 51.96
CA ALA A 107 -99.03 28.21 53.22
C ALA A 107 -97.90 29.26 53.20
N THR A 108 -98.12 30.39 53.87
CA THR A 108 -97.13 31.45 54.04
C THR A 108 -96.06 31.01 55.06
N PHE A 109 -94.81 31.40 54.81
CA PHE A 109 -93.68 31.17 55.70
C PHE A 109 -92.84 32.43 55.86
N SER A 110 -92.18 32.56 57.00
CA SER A 110 -91.39 33.75 57.33
C SER A 110 -89.89 33.45 57.21
N MET A 111 -89.15 34.35 56.56
CA MET A 111 -87.69 34.29 56.51
C MET A 111 -87.12 35.43 57.34
N PHE A 112 -86.24 35.14 58.29
CA PHE A 112 -85.61 36.13 59.16
C PHE A 112 -84.20 36.44 58.69
N VAL A 113 -83.95 37.71 58.36
CA VAL A 113 -82.66 38.22 57.89
C VAL A 113 -81.97 38.99 59.01
N ASP A 114 -80.83 38.49 59.46
CA ASP A 114 -80.00 39.11 60.49
C ASP A 114 -78.96 40.06 59.87
N SER A 115 -78.55 41.09 60.61
CA SER A 115 -77.37 41.89 60.25
C SER A 115 -76.11 41.02 60.23
N SER A 116 -75.20 41.32 59.30
CA SER A 116 -73.84 40.78 59.35
C SER A 116 -73.14 41.32 60.60
N VAL A 117 -72.35 40.47 61.27
CA VAL A 117 -71.53 40.86 62.44
C VAL A 117 -70.35 41.74 61.99
N TYR A 118 -69.98 41.68 60.71
CA TYR A 118 -68.99 42.58 60.13
C TYR A 118 -69.58 43.99 60.04
N ARG A 119 -69.35 44.79 61.09
CA ARG A 119 -69.53 46.23 61.09
C ARG A 119 -68.15 46.84 60.87
N ASN A 120 -68.01 47.56 59.77
CA ASN A 120 -66.74 48.16 59.32
C ASN A 120 -66.39 49.38 60.19
N ASP A 121 -66.13 49.13 61.48
CA ASP A 121 -65.96 50.18 62.48
C ASP A 121 -64.48 50.36 62.92
N TYR A 122 -63.55 49.53 62.43
CA TYR A 122 -62.14 49.52 62.89
C TYR A 122 -61.06 49.27 61.82
N ILE A 123 -61.40 49.30 60.53
CA ILE A 123 -60.42 49.34 59.44
C ILE A 123 -60.89 50.41 58.46
N ASP A 124 -60.08 51.46 58.30
CA ASP A 124 -60.36 52.51 57.32
C ASP A 124 -60.36 51.88 55.91
N LYS A 125 -61.30 52.31 55.07
CA LYS A 125 -61.52 51.73 53.74
C LYS A 125 -60.25 51.80 52.89
N GLU A 126 -59.41 52.82 53.11
CA GLU A 126 -58.12 52.98 52.45
C GLU A 126 -57.12 51.84 52.74
N ASP A 127 -57.11 51.25 53.93
CA ASP A 127 -56.12 50.21 54.32
C ASP A 127 -56.43 48.84 53.68
N LEU A 128 -57.72 48.51 53.52
CA LEU A 128 -58.17 47.31 52.80
C LEU A 128 -57.86 47.41 51.31
N ASP A 129 -58.09 48.59 50.72
CA ASP A 129 -57.75 48.86 49.32
C ASP A 129 -56.22 48.83 49.11
N LEU A 130 -55.44 49.29 50.09
CA LEU A 130 -53.98 49.25 50.06
C LEU A 130 -53.43 47.81 50.13
N ILE A 131 -53.92 46.97 51.04
CA ILE A 131 -53.47 45.57 51.13
C ILE A 131 -53.86 44.79 49.86
N GLN A 132 -55.07 45.00 49.35
CA GLN A 132 -55.54 44.35 48.12
C GLN A 132 -54.72 44.79 46.89
N SER A 133 -54.35 46.07 46.81
CA SER A 133 -53.52 46.60 45.71
C SER A 133 -52.09 46.08 45.77
N ILE A 134 -51.46 46.06 46.96
CA ILE A 134 -50.12 45.47 47.16
C ILE A 134 -50.12 43.99 46.75
N TRP A 135 -51.15 43.22 47.12
CA TRP A 135 -51.24 41.81 46.74
C TRP A 135 -51.34 41.63 45.21
N VAL A 136 -52.12 42.47 44.53
CA VAL A 136 -52.24 42.45 43.07
C VAL A 136 -50.93 42.84 42.38
N GLU A 137 -50.20 43.82 42.91
CA GLU A 137 -48.88 44.21 42.37
C GLU A 137 -47.82 43.12 42.58
N GLU A 138 -47.79 42.50 43.76
CA GLU A 138 -46.85 41.43 44.06
C GLU A 138 -47.12 40.19 43.19
N ASP A 139 -48.39 39.82 42.99
CA ASP A 139 -48.78 38.74 42.08
C ASP A 139 -48.38 39.06 40.62
N LYS A 140 -48.52 40.32 40.16
CA LYS A 140 -47.99 40.75 38.86
C LYS A 140 -46.47 40.61 38.79
N ARG A 141 -45.73 41.04 39.82
CA ARG A 141 -44.26 40.93 39.86
C ARG A 141 -43.82 39.46 39.81
N ILE A 142 -44.48 38.59 40.58
CA ILE A 142 -44.18 37.15 40.61
C ILE A 142 -44.40 36.53 39.23
N ARG A 143 -45.51 36.86 38.54
CA ARG A 143 -45.75 36.37 37.17
C ARG A 143 -44.68 36.84 36.20
N ALA A 144 -44.32 38.12 36.23
CA ALA A 144 -43.27 38.67 35.38
C ALA A 144 -41.90 38.02 35.64
N GLU A 145 -41.57 37.75 36.91
CA GLU A 145 -40.32 37.07 37.26
C GLU A 145 -40.32 35.60 36.80
N ASN A 146 -41.44 34.89 36.93
CA ASN A 146 -41.57 33.53 36.42
C ASN A 146 -41.42 33.48 34.88
N GLU A 147 -41.97 34.46 34.16
CA GLU A 147 -41.76 34.59 32.72
C GLU A 147 -40.30 34.88 32.37
N ARG A 148 -39.64 35.77 33.13
CA ARG A 148 -38.22 36.08 32.96
C ARG A 148 -37.35 34.84 33.15
N VAL A 149 -37.61 34.05 34.20
CA VAL A 149 -36.90 32.79 34.47
C VAL A 149 -37.09 31.79 33.33
N LYS A 150 -38.32 31.63 32.84
CA LYS A 150 -38.60 30.74 31.69
C LYS A 150 -37.86 31.17 30.43
N ASN A 151 -37.81 32.48 30.16
CA ASN A 151 -37.08 33.03 29.02
C ASN A 151 -35.56 32.83 29.17
N GLU A 152 -35.04 32.96 30.39
CA GLU A 152 -33.63 32.73 30.69
C GLU A 152 -33.23 31.26 30.50
N ASP A 153 -34.07 30.33 30.94
CA ASP A 153 -33.84 28.90 30.70
C ASP A 153 -33.91 28.54 29.22
N ASN A 154 -34.85 29.13 28.47
CA ASN A 154 -34.88 28.98 27.01
C ASN A 154 -33.60 29.50 26.35
N ARG A 155 -33.10 30.66 26.79
CA ARG A 155 -31.85 31.23 26.28
C ARG A 155 -30.66 30.32 26.54
N LYS A 156 -30.55 29.74 27.75
CA LYS A 156 -29.50 28.77 28.09
C LYS A 156 -29.57 27.51 27.24
N ASN A 157 -30.77 26.98 27.01
CA ASN A 157 -30.95 25.79 26.18
C ASN A 157 -30.52 26.05 24.72
N VAL A 158 -30.87 27.20 24.16
CA VAL A 158 -30.44 27.61 22.82
C VAL A 158 -28.92 27.76 22.75
N GLU A 159 -28.31 28.36 23.77
CA GLU A 159 -26.85 28.53 23.79
C GLU A 159 -26.11 27.20 23.94
N ASN A 160 -26.62 26.27 24.76
CA ASN A 160 -26.06 24.92 24.86
C ASN A 160 -26.13 24.19 23.50
N ALA A 161 -27.28 24.26 22.80
CA ALA A 161 -27.41 23.68 21.47
C ALA A 161 -26.45 24.30 20.45
N ARG A 162 -26.20 25.62 20.55
CA ARG A 162 -25.22 26.33 19.71
C ARG A 162 -23.80 25.83 19.99
N VAL A 163 -23.44 25.64 21.26
CA VAL A 163 -22.13 25.11 21.68
C VAL A 163 -21.93 23.68 21.16
N GLU A 164 -22.91 22.79 21.34
CA GLU A 164 -22.84 21.41 20.82
C GLU A 164 -22.69 21.38 19.30
N SER A 165 -23.43 22.23 18.57
CA SER A 165 -23.30 22.35 17.12
C SER A 165 -21.91 22.83 16.71
N GLU A 166 -21.31 23.75 17.47
CA GLU A 166 -19.99 24.28 17.21
C GLU A 166 -18.88 23.24 17.49
N GLU A 167 -19.04 22.43 18.54
CA GLU A 167 -18.16 21.29 18.81
C GLU A 167 -18.22 20.24 17.71
N ASN A 168 -19.43 19.89 17.24
CA ASN A 168 -19.60 18.98 16.11
C ASN A 168 -18.94 19.53 14.84
N ARG A 169 -19.09 20.83 14.55
CA ARG A 169 -18.42 21.48 13.41
C ARG A 169 -16.90 21.36 13.51
N LYS A 170 -16.31 21.58 14.69
CA LYS A 170 -14.86 21.43 14.91
C LYS A 170 -14.39 19.99 14.71
N LEU A 171 -15.17 19.00 15.15
CA LEU A 171 -14.83 17.58 14.94
C LEU A 171 -14.84 17.21 13.45
N GLU A 172 -15.83 17.67 12.70
CA GLU A 172 -15.88 17.44 11.24
C GLU A 172 -14.76 18.19 10.49
N GLU A 173 -14.38 19.38 10.97
CA GLU A 173 -13.22 20.11 10.47
C GLU A 173 -11.93 19.32 10.65
N ILE A 174 -11.70 18.75 11.85
CA ILE A 174 -10.53 17.91 12.15
C ILE A 174 -10.50 16.70 11.22
N LYS A 175 -11.62 15.98 11.06
CA LYS A 175 -11.70 14.83 10.14
C LYS A 175 -11.38 15.20 8.70
N ARG A 176 -11.80 16.39 8.24
CA ARG A 176 -11.47 16.88 6.90
C ARG A 176 -9.99 17.16 6.76
N VAL A 177 -9.37 17.79 7.75
CA VAL A 177 -7.92 18.04 7.77
C VAL A 177 -7.13 16.73 7.77
N ASP A 178 -7.52 15.74 8.58
CA ASP A 178 -6.86 14.44 8.61
C ASP A 178 -6.96 13.72 7.26
N SER A 179 -8.14 13.75 6.63
CA SER A 179 -8.35 13.17 5.30
C SER A 179 -7.48 13.86 4.24
N GLU A 180 -7.32 15.17 4.34
CA GLU A 180 -6.48 15.96 3.44
C GLU A 180 -4.99 15.66 3.65
N ASN A 181 -4.54 15.49 4.89
CA ASN A 181 -3.17 15.08 5.19
C ASN A 181 -2.86 13.70 4.59
N ILE A 182 -3.77 12.74 4.72
CA ILE A 182 -3.64 11.40 4.09
C ILE A 182 -3.58 11.52 2.56
N ARG A 183 -4.38 12.42 1.96
CA ARG A 183 -4.34 12.67 0.50
C ARG A 183 -2.97 13.21 0.07
N VAL A 184 -2.42 14.17 0.82
CA VAL A 184 -1.10 14.77 0.56
C VAL A 184 0.02 13.72 0.69
N GLU A 185 0.00 12.89 1.73
CA GLU A 185 0.98 11.81 1.90
C GLU A 185 0.95 10.80 0.75
N ASN A 186 -0.25 10.40 0.32
CA ASN A 186 -0.42 9.52 -0.82
C ASN A 186 0.07 10.15 -2.14
N GLU A 187 -0.10 11.46 -2.30
CA GLU A 187 0.42 12.20 -3.46
C GLU A 187 1.95 12.21 -3.47
N ALA A 188 2.57 12.53 -2.33
CA ALA A 188 4.02 12.52 -2.17
C ALA A 188 4.61 11.12 -2.44
N GLY A 189 3.94 10.06 -1.96
CA GLY A 189 4.33 8.68 -2.25
C GLY A 189 4.24 8.34 -3.74
N ARG A 190 3.22 8.84 -4.45
CA ARG A 190 3.10 8.65 -5.90
C ARG A 190 4.19 9.38 -6.67
N GLU A 191 4.49 10.62 -6.30
CA GLU A 191 5.56 11.43 -6.90
C GLU A 191 6.93 10.75 -6.72
N ALA A 192 7.23 10.24 -5.53
CA ALA A 192 8.48 9.51 -5.28
C ALA A 192 8.60 8.25 -6.13
N ASN A 193 7.53 7.48 -6.26
CA ASN A 193 7.50 6.28 -7.11
C ASN A 193 7.66 6.62 -8.60
N GLU A 194 7.04 7.71 -9.06
CA GLU A 194 7.16 8.21 -10.42
C GLU A 194 8.60 8.62 -10.74
N ASN A 195 9.24 9.38 -9.83
CA ASN A 195 10.65 9.76 -9.97
C ASN A 195 11.57 8.53 -10.06
N LYS A 196 11.36 7.53 -9.20
CA LYS A 196 12.11 6.26 -9.26
C LYS A 196 11.89 5.52 -10.58
N ARG A 197 10.67 5.52 -11.12
CA ARG A 197 10.39 4.92 -12.43
C ARG A 197 11.16 5.64 -13.54
N VAL A 198 11.19 6.97 -13.52
CA VAL A 198 11.93 7.78 -14.50
C VAL A 198 13.43 7.51 -14.42
N GLU A 199 14.00 7.40 -13.22
CA GLU A 199 15.42 7.07 -13.04
C GLU A 199 15.75 5.67 -13.58
N ASN A 200 14.94 4.66 -13.25
CA ASN A 200 15.10 3.31 -13.77
C ASN A 200 15.00 3.26 -15.31
N GLU A 201 14.08 4.02 -15.89
CA GLU A 201 13.92 4.15 -17.33
C GLU A 201 15.16 4.75 -17.99
N LYS A 202 15.73 5.80 -17.39
CA LYS A 202 16.97 6.41 -17.84
C LYS A 202 18.14 5.42 -17.81
N THR A 203 18.29 4.66 -16.72
CA THR A 203 19.33 3.62 -16.63
C THR A 203 19.12 2.52 -17.68
N ARG A 204 17.87 2.12 -17.95
CA ARG A 204 17.58 1.15 -19.01
C ARG A 204 18.01 1.67 -20.38
N LEU A 205 17.70 2.91 -20.71
CA LEU A 205 18.09 3.54 -21.97
C LEU A 205 19.62 3.63 -22.13
N GLU A 206 20.34 3.98 -21.06
CA GLU A 206 21.80 4.01 -21.05
C GLU A 206 22.41 2.62 -21.27
N ASN A 207 21.85 1.59 -20.64
CA ASN A 207 22.28 0.20 -20.83
C ASN A 207 22.01 -0.30 -22.26
N GLU A 208 20.86 0.05 -22.84
CA GLU A 208 20.52 -0.35 -24.20
C GLU A 208 21.39 0.37 -25.24
N SER A 209 21.74 1.62 -24.99
CA SER A 209 22.71 2.37 -25.82
C SER A 209 24.09 1.68 -25.81
N LYS A 210 24.58 1.25 -24.64
CA LYS A 210 25.84 0.50 -24.53
C LYS A 210 25.77 -0.87 -25.21
N ARG A 211 24.61 -1.55 -25.13
CA ARG A 211 24.40 -2.83 -25.81
C ARG A 211 24.50 -2.65 -27.33
N ALA A 212 23.86 -1.61 -27.87
CA ALA A 212 23.92 -1.28 -29.29
C ALA A 212 25.36 -0.97 -29.74
N GLU A 213 26.11 -0.17 -28.98
CA GLU A 213 27.52 0.13 -29.26
C GLU A 213 28.40 -1.13 -29.27
N ASN A 214 28.22 -2.02 -28.28
CA ASN A 214 28.94 -3.29 -28.23
C ASN A 214 28.59 -4.22 -29.40
N GLU A 215 27.33 -4.20 -29.85
CA GLU A 215 26.88 -4.97 -31.01
C GLU A 215 27.52 -4.46 -32.30
N GLU A 216 27.57 -3.14 -32.49
CA GLU A 216 28.26 -2.52 -33.64
C GLU A 216 29.76 -2.87 -33.64
N ASN A 217 30.42 -2.81 -32.48
CA ASN A 217 31.81 -3.22 -32.36
C ASN A 217 32.02 -4.70 -32.70
N ARG A 218 31.13 -5.58 -32.25
CA ARG A 218 31.19 -7.01 -32.60
C ARG A 218 31.02 -7.21 -34.10
N ILE A 219 30.07 -6.54 -34.74
CA ILE A 219 29.85 -6.61 -36.19
C ILE A 219 31.09 -6.14 -36.95
N ALA A 220 31.73 -5.06 -36.50
CA ALA A 220 32.95 -4.55 -37.11
C ALA A 220 34.12 -5.55 -37.02
N GLU A 221 34.34 -6.15 -35.86
CA GLU A 221 35.38 -7.18 -35.69
C GLU A 221 35.07 -8.47 -36.46
N GLU A 222 33.80 -8.87 -36.53
CA GLU A 222 33.34 -9.99 -37.33
C GLU A 222 33.62 -9.77 -38.82
N THR A 223 33.38 -8.56 -39.31
CA THR A 223 33.65 -8.16 -40.69
C THR A 223 35.14 -8.27 -41.00
N LYS A 224 36.02 -7.75 -40.12
CA LYS A 224 37.48 -7.87 -40.28
C LYS A 224 37.92 -9.33 -40.30
N ARG A 225 37.35 -10.18 -39.44
CA ARG A 225 37.68 -11.62 -39.41
C ARG A 225 37.27 -12.30 -40.72
N VAL A 226 36.10 -11.98 -41.26
CA VAL A 226 35.64 -12.51 -42.54
C VAL A 226 36.57 -12.08 -43.67
N GLU A 227 36.96 -10.80 -43.72
CA GLU A 227 37.91 -10.29 -44.72
C GLU A 227 39.26 -11.01 -44.65
N ALA A 228 39.83 -11.17 -43.44
CA ALA A 228 41.08 -11.90 -43.24
C ALA A 228 40.97 -13.39 -43.65
N GLU A 229 39.82 -14.02 -43.42
CA GLU A 229 39.58 -15.41 -43.81
C GLU A 229 39.44 -15.57 -45.33
N GLU A 230 38.83 -14.62 -46.03
CA GLU A 230 38.80 -14.60 -47.49
C GLU A 230 40.20 -14.37 -48.10
N GLU A 231 41.01 -13.52 -47.49
CA GLU A 231 42.41 -13.36 -47.87
C GLU A 231 43.19 -14.67 -47.66
N ARG A 232 42.99 -15.35 -46.53
CA ARG A 232 43.60 -16.65 -46.24
C ARG A 232 43.20 -17.71 -47.29
N LYS A 233 41.92 -17.78 -47.66
CA LYS A 233 41.43 -18.69 -48.72
C LYS A 233 42.09 -18.40 -50.07
N THR A 234 42.24 -17.12 -50.41
CA THR A 234 42.90 -16.69 -51.64
C THR A 234 44.37 -17.12 -51.64
N ASN A 235 45.09 -16.84 -50.56
CA ASN A 235 46.49 -17.25 -50.39
C ASN A 235 46.66 -18.77 -50.46
N GLU A 236 45.75 -19.52 -49.84
CA GLU A 236 45.75 -20.99 -49.88
C GLU A 236 45.48 -21.54 -51.28
N THR A 237 44.58 -20.91 -52.04
CA THR A 237 44.32 -21.28 -53.44
C THR A 237 45.56 -21.05 -54.30
N THR A 238 46.22 -19.90 -54.18
CA THR A 238 47.47 -19.58 -54.87
C THR A 238 48.57 -20.58 -54.51
N ARG A 239 48.67 -20.94 -53.22
CA ARG A 239 49.62 -21.94 -52.74
C ARG A 239 49.37 -23.30 -53.43
N GLN A 240 48.13 -23.76 -53.48
CA GLN A 240 47.75 -25.02 -54.13
C GLN A 240 48.07 -25.02 -55.63
N GLN A 241 47.75 -23.94 -56.34
CA GLN A 241 48.11 -23.76 -57.75
C GLN A 241 49.63 -23.87 -57.96
N GLY A 242 50.43 -23.24 -57.10
CA GLY A 242 51.90 -23.35 -57.17
C GLY A 242 52.40 -24.80 -57.00
N TYR A 243 51.76 -25.60 -56.13
CA TYR A 243 52.09 -27.04 -56.02
C TYR A 243 51.72 -27.83 -57.28
N GLU A 244 50.57 -27.54 -57.88
CA GLU A 244 50.16 -28.18 -59.14
C GLU A 244 51.12 -27.83 -60.29
N GLU A 245 51.52 -26.56 -60.42
CA GLU A 245 52.50 -26.11 -61.41
C GLU A 245 53.87 -26.78 -61.23
N ILE A 246 54.36 -26.88 -60.00
CA ILE A 246 55.62 -27.58 -59.69
C ILE A 246 55.50 -29.07 -60.02
N LYS A 247 54.39 -29.71 -59.64
CA LYS A 247 54.16 -31.12 -59.94
C LYS A 247 54.18 -31.37 -61.45
N ASN A 248 53.45 -30.57 -62.23
CA ASN A 248 53.43 -30.66 -63.69
C ASN A 248 54.84 -30.49 -64.27
N THR A 249 55.60 -29.52 -63.75
CA THR A 249 57.00 -29.31 -64.18
C THR A 249 57.86 -30.56 -63.90
N ILE A 250 57.76 -31.17 -62.72
CA ILE A 250 58.53 -32.37 -62.37
C ILE A 250 58.14 -33.56 -63.26
N ASP A 251 56.83 -33.77 -63.46
CA ASP A 251 56.29 -34.85 -64.29
C ASP A 251 56.76 -34.71 -65.76
N ASP A 252 56.87 -33.48 -66.28
CA ASP A 252 57.39 -33.20 -67.62
C ASP A 252 58.89 -33.53 -67.75
N PHE A 253 59.74 -33.18 -66.77
CA PHE A 253 61.21 -33.35 -66.86
C PHE A 253 61.69 -34.82 -66.76
N SER A 254 60.89 -35.73 -66.20
CA SER A 254 61.37 -37.07 -65.81
C SER A 254 60.92 -38.22 -66.72
N VAL A 255 60.57 -37.94 -67.97
CA VAL A 255 60.17 -39.00 -68.91
C VAL A 255 61.40 -39.53 -69.66
N CYS A 256 61.72 -40.82 -69.46
CA CYS A 256 62.62 -41.59 -70.32
C CYS A 256 61.86 -42.80 -70.86
N GLU A 257 61.53 -42.78 -72.14
CA GLU A 257 60.65 -43.77 -72.77
C GLU A 257 61.09 -44.09 -74.20
N GLU A 258 60.47 -45.06 -74.87
CA GLU A 258 60.71 -45.26 -76.30
C GLU A 258 60.15 -44.11 -77.14
N TYR A 259 60.85 -43.74 -78.22
CA TYR A 259 60.38 -42.68 -79.11
C TYR A 259 59.07 -43.06 -79.83
N ASP A 260 58.05 -42.22 -79.69
CA ASP A 260 56.75 -42.31 -80.36
C ASP A 260 56.50 -41.02 -81.19
N PRO A 261 56.36 -41.11 -82.53
CA PRO A 261 56.16 -39.93 -83.38
C PRO A 261 54.84 -39.18 -83.11
N TYR A 262 53.85 -39.79 -82.46
CA TYR A 262 52.56 -39.16 -82.15
C TYR A 262 52.55 -38.46 -80.79
N LYS A 263 53.61 -38.62 -79.98
CA LYS A 263 53.73 -37.98 -78.68
C LYS A 263 54.40 -36.62 -78.79
N GLU A 264 53.90 -35.66 -78.01
CA GLU A 264 54.58 -34.39 -77.80
C GLU A 264 55.68 -34.55 -76.75
N TYR A 265 56.89 -34.16 -77.11
CA TYR A 265 58.05 -34.15 -76.24
C TYR A 265 58.38 -32.72 -75.85
N LYS A 266 58.44 -32.47 -74.54
CA LYS A 266 58.93 -31.19 -74.00
C LYS A 266 60.44 -31.16 -74.00
N LYS A 267 61.00 -29.96 -73.99
CA LYS A 267 62.44 -29.76 -73.77
C LYS A 267 62.90 -30.53 -72.52
N PHE A 268 64.04 -31.21 -72.63
CA PHE A 268 64.66 -32.10 -71.66
C PHE A 268 64.01 -33.49 -71.49
N ASN A 269 62.90 -33.79 -72.15
CA ASN A 269 62.40 -35.17 -72.22
C ASN A 269 63.46 -36.06 -72.85
N ARG A 270 63.63 -37.27 -72.32
CA ARG A 270 64.57 -38.24 -72.84
C ARG A 270 63.83 -39.37 -73.53
N VAL A 271 64.36 -39.83 -74.64
CA VAL A 271 63.80 -40.97 -75.37
C VAL A 271 64.90 -41.95 -75.73
N VAL A 272 64.52 -43.22 -75.83
CA VAL A 272 65.33 -44.27 -76.43
C VAL A 272 64.91 -44.41 -77.88
N TYR A 273 65.86 -44.22 -78.79
CA TYR A 273 65.66 -44.39 -80.23
C TYR A 273 66.76 -45.25 -80.82
N ASN A 274 66.39 -46.39 -81.42
CA ASN A 274 67.31 -47.38 -81.98
C ASN A 274 68.43 -47.84 -81.02
N GLY A 275 68.12 -47.87 -79.72
CA GLY A 275 69.03 -48.30 -78.64
C GLY A 275 69.95 -47.20 -78.09
N SER A 276 69.93 -45.98 -78.65
CA SER A 276 70.64 -44.82 -78.12
C SER A 276 69.67 -43.94 -77.33
N CYS A 277 70.16 -43.29 -76.26
CA CYS A 277 69.38 -42.32 -75.50
C CYS A 277 69.59 -40.93 -76.07
N CYS A 278 68.49 -40.23 -76.37
CA CYS A 278 68.48 -38.87 -76.87
C CYS A 278 67.69 -37.97 -75.92
N GLU A 279 68.11 -36.72 -75.78
CA GLU A 279 67.43 -35.68 -75.01
C GLU A 279 66.87 -34.61 -75.94
N CYS A 280 65.64 -34.19 -75.70
CA CYS A 280 64.93 -33.19 -76.46
C CYS A 280 65.45 -31.79 -76.11
N LEU A 281 65.84 -30.99 -77.10
CA LEU A 281 66.39 -29.63 -76.91
C LEU A 281 65.32 -28.53 -76.99
N LYS A 282 64.18 -28.81 -77.64
CA LYS A 282 63.04 -27.91 -77.85
C LYS A 282 61.76 -28.74 -77.95
N ASP A 283 60.64 -28.19 -77.48
CA ASP A 283 59.32 -28.82 -77.66
C ASP A 283 59.11 -29.27 -79.11
N CYS A 284 58.79 -30.54 -79.30
CA CYS A 284 58.56 -31.11 -80.62
C CYS A 284 57.54 -32.24 -80.61
N THR A 285 56.94 -32.46 -81.77
CA THR A 285 56.05 -33.59 -82.05
C THR A 285 56.42 -34.11 -83.42
N ASN A 286 56.48 -35.42 -83.61
CA ASN A 286 56.80 -36.04 -84.89
C ASN A 286 58.16 -35.60 -85.50
N ILE A 287 59.14 -35.27 -84.66
CA ILE A 287 60.53 -35.00 -85.10
C ILE A 287 61.43 -36.11 -84.58
N TYR A 288 62.05 -36.86 -85.50
CA TYR A 288 62.87 -38.02 -85.15
C TYR A 288 64.15 -37.62 -84.38
N PRO A 289 64.64 -38.44 -83.41
CA PRO A 289 65.83 -38.17 -82.58
C PRO A 289 67.20 -38.21 -83.29
N VAL A 290 67.20 -37.81 -84.56
CA VAL A 290 68.36 -37.61 -85.43
C VAL A 290 68.53 -36.14 -85.82
N ASN A 291 67.49 -35.31 -85.66
CA ASN A 291 67.54 -33.88 -85.94
C ASN A 291 68.28 -33.15 -84.81
N LYS A 292 69.49 -32.67 -85.11
CA LYS A 292 70.39 -32.00 -84.15
C LYS A 292 69.87 -30.65 -83.62
N GLU A 293 68.87 -30.06 -84.26
CA GLU A 293 68.25 -28.83 -83.75
C GLU A 293 67.30 -29.12 -82.57
N TYR A 294 66.67 -30.29 -82.59
CA TYR A 294 65.63 -30.68 -81.63
C TYR A 294 66.09 -31.77 -80.66
N TRP A 295 67.17 -32.49 -80.97
CA TRP A 295 67.63 -33.63 -80.17
C TRP A 295 69.14 -33.65 -80.05
N ILE A 296 69.63 -34.07 -78.88
CA ILE A 296 71.03 -34.40 -78.63
C ILE A 296 71.14 -35.86 -78.20
N CYS A 297 72.05 -36.62 -78.80
CA CYS A 297 72.35 -37.98 -78.36
C CYS A 297 73.20 -37.90 -77.09
N ILE A 298 72.65 -38.33 -75.96
CA ILE A 298 73.31 -38.27 -74.64
C ILE A 298 74.01 -39.59 -74.29
N ALA A 299 73.56 -40.71 -74.86
CA ALA A 299 74.23 -41.99 -74.75
C ALA A 299 74.10 -42.76 -76.06
N THR A 300 75.23 -43.21 -76.60
CA THR A 300 75.22 -44.07 -77.79
C THR A 300 75.01 -45.51 -77.36
N LYS A 301 74.24 -46.27 -78.14
CA LYS A 301 74.12 -47.71 -77.93
C LYS A 301 75.50 -48.38 -77.90
N GLY A 302 75.71 -49.28 -76.94
CA GLY A 302 76.89 -50.13 -76.89
C GLY A 302 77.00 -51.02 -78.13
N LYS A 303 78.19 -51.54 -78.43
CA LYS A 303 78.46 -52.33 -79.64
C LYS A 303 77.69 -53.68 -79.68
N ASP A 304 77.06 -54.08 -78.57
CA ASP A 304 76.36 -55.37 -78.40
C ASP A 304 75.35 -55.42 -77.21
N GLY A 305 75.11 -54.32 -76.48
CA GLY A 305 74.22 -54.32 -75.31
C GLY A 305 74.85 -54.73 -73.97
N LEU A 306 76.18 -54.89 -73.90
CA LEU A 306 76.93 -55.17 -72.67
C LEU A 306 77.81 -53.95 -72.33
N GLY A 307 77.40 -53.14 -71.34
CA GLY A 307 77.99 -51.83 -71.05
C GLY A 307 79.51 -51.83 -70.80
N SER A 308 80.22 -50.85 -71.38
CA SER A 308 81.66 -50.65 -71.22
C SER A 308 81.99 -49.71 -70.04
N GLY A 309 81.62 -50.13 -68.83
CA GLY A 309 82.04 -49.48 -67.59
C GLY A 309 83.33 -50.07 -67.04
N ASN A 310 84.14 -49.26 -66.37
CA ASN A 310 85.37 -49.67 -65.66
C ASN A 310 85.10 -50.36 -64.31
N MET A 311 83.83 -50.69 -63.99
CA MET A 311 83.46 -51.50 -62.84
C MET A 311 83.32 -52.97 -63.28
N HIS A 312 84.44 -53.63 -63.53
CA HIS A 312 84.45 -55.07 -63.67
C HIS A 312 84.31 -55.70 -62.27
N THR A 313 83.40 -56.66 -62.14
CA THR A 313 83.16 -57.42 -60.90
C THR A 313 84.47 -58.01 -60.35
N ASP A 314 85.37 -58.42 -61.26
CA ASP A 314 86.66 -59.02 -60.96
C ASP A 314 87.59 -58.13 -60.10
N ASP A 315 87.38 -56.81 -60.11
CA ASP A 315 88.20 -55.84 -59.35
C ASP A 315 87.58 -55.43 -58.00
N TYR A 316 86.26 -55.56 -57.83
CA TYR A 316 85.51 -54.96 -56.71
C TYR A 316 84.66 -55.95 -55.90
N ASP A 317 84.37 -57.13 -56.45
CA ASP A 317 83.63 -58.24 -55.83
C ASP A 317 84.35 -59.55 -56.18
N LYS A 318 85.53 -59.74 -55.58
CA LYS A 318 86.42 -60.88 -55.93
C LYS A 318 85.84 -62.22 -55.53
N ASN A 319 84.96 -62.24 -54.53
CA ASN A 319 84.31 -63.45 -54.04
C ASN A 319 82.92 -63.67 -54.67
N ASN A 320 82.49 -62.75 -55.53
CA ASN A 320 81.27 -62.82 -56.33
C ASN A 320 79.99 -62.95 -55.48
N ASN A 321 79.96 -62.26 -54.33
CA ASN A 321 78.88 -62.30 -53.36
C ASN A 321 77.90 -61.11 -53.49
N GLY A 322 78.15 -60.20 -54.43
CA GLY A 322 77.34 -59.01 -54.68
C GLY A 322 77.64 -57.82 -53.76
N ILE A 323 78.74 -57.84 -52.99
CA ILE A 323 79.16 -56.80 -52.04
C ILE A 323 80.57 -56.33 -52.39
N VAL A 324 80.83 -55.02 -52.25
CA VAL A 324 82.14 -54.44 -52.57
C VAL A 324 83.16 -54.72 -51.45
N ASP A 325 84.18 -55.54 -51.74
CA ASP A 325 85.15 -56.03 -50.74
C ASP A 325 86.00 -54.92 -50.06
N LYS A 326 86.11 -53.72 -50.67
CA LYS A 326 86.79 -52.56 -50.06
C LYS A 326 86.05 -51.95 -48.86
N ALA A 327 84.79 -52.33 -48.63
CA ALA A 327 84.01 -51.88 -47.48
C ALA A 327 84.30 -52.66 -46.20
N GLU A 328 84.95 -53.82 -46.28
CA GLU A 328 85.28 -54.68 -45.11
C GLU A 328 86.59 -54.29 -44.40
N SER A 329 87.29 -53.23 -44.83
CA SER A 329 88.50 -52.76 -44.14
C SER A 329 88.24 -51.95 -42.86
N ILE A 330 86.98 -51.80 -42.43
CA ILE A 330 86.63 -51.17 -41.15
C ILE A 330 86.61 -52.27 -40.09
N THR A 331 87.79 -52.80 -39.80
CA THR A 331 88.03 -53.59 -38.59
C THR A 331 88.51 -52.62 -37.52
N ASP A 332 87.76 -52.54 -36.43
CA ASP A 332 88.18 -52.06 -35.11
C ASP A 332 88.30 -50.54 -34.91
N GLY A 333 87.17 -49.84 -35.01
CA GLY A 333 87.06 -48.45 -34.57
C GLY A 333 85.62 -48.06 -34.26
N PHE A 334 85.29 -48.00 -32.96
CA PHE A 334 84.11 -47.31 -32.45
C PHE A 334 83.99 -45.94 -33.13
N ILE A 335 82.88 -45.68 -33.83
CA ILE A 335 82.58 -44.33 -34.31
C ILE A 335 82.16 -43.50 -33.09
N THR A 336 83.12 -42.78 -32.52
CA THR A 336 82.85 -41.77 -31.49
C THR A 336 82.19 -40.58 -32.17
N TYR A 337 80.87 -40.61 -32.32
CA TYR A 337 80.13 -39.35 -32.45
C TYR A 337 80.40 -38.55 -31.17
N ASN A 338 80.70 -37.25 -31.28
CA ASN A 338 80.95 -36.36 -30.15
C ASN A 338 79.74 -36.32 -29.20
N VAL A 339 79.64 -37.27 -28.26
CA VAL A 339 78.62 -37.34 -27.20
C VAL A 339 78.61 -36.05 -26.37
N THR A 340 79.76 -35.35 -26.32
CA THR A 340 79.95 -34.03 -25.71
C THR A 340 79.00 -32.98 -26.28
N ASP A 341 78.79 -32.94 -27.60
CA ASP A 341 77.94 -31.91 -28.24
C ASP A 341 76.46 -32.15 -27.95
N ILE A 342 76.06 -33.42 -27.85
CA ILE A 342 74.68 -33.82 -27.48
C ILE A 342 74.41 -33.48 -26.01
N ASN A 343 75.35 -33.80 -25.11
CA ASN A 343 75.21 -33.51 -23.69
C ASN A 343 75.18 -32.01 -23.40
N ASN A 344 75.98 -31.21 -24.11
CA ASN A 344 75.95 -29.76 -23.99
C ASN A 344 74.59 -29.19 -24.41
N LYS A 345 74.03 -29.68 -25.53
CA LYS A 345 72.73 -29.24 -26.02
C LYS A 345 71.57 -29.65 -25.10
N LEU A 346 71.65 -30.84 -24.49
CA LEU A 346 70.68 -31.32 -23.51
C LEU A 346 70.70 -30.47 -22.22
N ASN A 347 71.89 -30.10 -21.73
CA ASN A 347 72.03 -29.25 -20.55
C ASN A 347 71.47 -27.85 -20.77
N THR A 348 71.67 -27.26 -21.96
CA THR A 348 71.07 -25.96 -22.31
C THR A 348 69.54 -26.02 -22.37
N LEU A 349 68.97 -27.11 -22.90
CA LEU A 349 67.51 -27.29 -22.94
C LEU A 349 66.91 -27.41 -21.54
N ASN A 350 67.57 -28.14 -20.63
CA ASN A 350 67.11 -28.28 -19.24
C ASN A 350 67.12 -26.94 -18.48
N ALA A 351 68.15 -26.11 -18.68
CA ALA A 351 68.22 -24.79 -18.06
C ALA A 351 67.11 -23.84 -18.55
N ASN A 352 66.79 -23.90 -19.86
CA ASN A 352 65.72 -23.09 -20.43
C ASN A 352 64.32 -23.54 -19.94
N ASP A 353 64.08 -24.85 -19.77
CA ASP A 353 62.82 -25.36 -19.20
C ASP A 353 62.66 -24.92 -17.74
N GLN A 354 63.75 -24.92 -16.96
CA GLN A 354 63.73 -24.43 -15.58
C GLN A 354 63.40 -22.94 -15.50
N SER A 355 64.03 -22.09 -16.33
CA SER A 355 63.75 -20.66 -16.38
C SER A 355 62.28 -20.36 -16.74
N ALA A 356 61.73 -21.08 -17.72
CA ALA A 356 60.32 -20.92 -18.10
C ALA A 356 59.35 -21.30 -16.96
N ARG A 357 59.67 -22.33 -16.17
CA ARG A 357 58.86 -22.72 -15.00
C ARG A 357 58.91 -21.67 -13.89
N GLU A 358 60.07 -21.08 -13.64
CA GLU A 358 60.26 -20.01 -12.65
C GLU A 358 59.48 -18.74 -13.05
N GLU A 359 59.53 -18.33 -14.32
CA GLU A 359 58.75 -17.21 -14.85
C GLU A 359 57.22 -17.43 -14.73
N ILE A 360 56.74 -18.63 -15.06
CA ILE A 360 55.31 -18.98 -14.92
C ILE A 360 54.87 -18.94 -13.44
N MET A 361 55.75 -19.35 -12.52
CA MET A 361 55.47 -19.32 -11.08
C MET A 361 55.37 -17.89 -10.55
N ASP A 362 56.27 -17.01 -10.96
CA ASP A 362 56.25 -15.57 -10.63
C ASP A 362 54.98 -14.88 -11.16
N ILE A 363 54.61 -15.16 -12.42
CA ILE A 363 53.36 -14.64 -13.01
C ILE A 363 52.13 -15.09 -12.20
N LYS A 364 52.07 -16.37 -11.81
CA LYS A 364 50.96 -16.90 -10.98
C LYS A 364 50.91 -16.23 -9.60
N LEU A 365 52.06 -15.93 -9.00
CA LEU A 365 52.13 -15.25 -7.71
C LEU A 365 51.60 -13.82 -7.82
N LYS A 366 52.05 -13.07 -8.82
CA LYS A 366 51.57 -11.71 -9.11
C LYS A 366 50.07 -11.65 -9.41
N LEU A 367 49.53 -12.65 -10.12
CA LEU A 367 48.08 -12.76 -10.37
C LEU A 367 47.29 -13.00 -9.07
N LYS A 368 47.81 -13.83 -8.15
CA LYS A 368 47.19 -14.04 -6.83
C LYS A 368 47.26 -12.78 -5.96
N GLU A 369 48.39 -12.08 -5.96
CA GLU A 369 48.53 -10.80 -5.26
C GLU A 369 47.56 -9.75 -5.81
N LYS A 370 47.43 -9.66 -7.14
CA LYS A 370 46.45 -8.76 -7.78
C LYS A 370 45.01 -9.11 -7.39
N LEU A 371 44.66 -10.40 -7.37
CA LEU A 371 43.33 -10.85 -6.92
C LEU A 371 43.08 -10.52 -5.45
N ALA A 372 44.09 -10.65 -4.58
CA ALA A 372 43.99 -10.26 -3.18
C ALA A 372 43.82 -8.74 -3.02
N VAL A 373 44.57 -7.93 -3.79
CA VAL A 373 44.43 -6.47 -3.83
C VAL A 373 43.05 -6.04 -4.34
N ASP A 374 42.55 -6.67 -5.42
CA ASP A 374 41.21 -6.41 -5.95
C ASP A 374 40.11 -6.80 -4.94
N PHE A 375 40.32 -7.87 -4.17
CA PHE A 375 39.42 -8.28 -3.09
C PHE A 375 39.41 -7.27 -1.93
N ILE A 376 40.57 -6.77 -1.51
CA ILE A 376 40.72 -5.75 -0.47
C ILE A 376 40.07 -4.43 -0.90
N ASN A 377 40.30 -4.01 -2.16
CA ASN A 377 39.71 -2.79 -2.71
C ASN A 377 38.18 -2.87 -2.83
N LYS A 378 37.62 -4.07 -3.06
CA LYS A 378 36.16 -4.30 -3.10
C LYS A 378 35.52 -4.44 -1.72
N SER A 379 36.23 -4.98 -0.74
CA SER A 379 35.70 -5.21 0.61
C SER A 379 35.87 -4.02 1.55
N GLY A 380 36.78 -3.08 1.24
CA GLY A 380 37.02 -1.87 2.04
C GLY A 380 37.76 -2.13 3.36
N ILE A 381 38.25 -3.35 3.58
CA ILE A 381 38.92 -3.76 4.81
C ILE A 381 40.42 -3.53 4.62
N GLY A 382 40.93 -2.39 5.09
CA GLY A 382 42.35 -2.04 5.04
C GLY A 382 43.22 -2.96 5.90
N PHE A 383 44.48 -3.13 5.51
CA PHE A 383 45.59 -3.90 6.10
C PHE A 383 45.97 -3.49 7.56
N PHE A 384 45.01 -3.42 8.48
CA PHE A 384 45.28 -2.95 9.86
C PHE A 384 45.25 -4.06 10.93
N ASP A 385 45.05 -5.33 10.55
CA ASP A 385 44.80 -6.42 11.51
C ASP A 385 45.91 -7.48 11.58
N THR A 386 47.19 -7.10 11.44
CA THR A 386 48.31 -8.07 11.54
C THR A 386 49.56 -7.55 12.25
N PHE A 387 49.45 -6.59 13.17
CA PHE A 387 50.62 -6.17 14.00
C PHE A 387 50.51 -6.69 15.43
N GLU A 388 51.63 -7.22 15.93
CA GLU A 388 51.74 -7.98 17.18
C GLU A 388 51.69 -7.08 18.44
N THR A 389 51.90 -5.77 18.31
CA THR A 389 51.80 -4.79 19.42
C THR A 389 51.27 -3.41 18.99
N ASP A 390 50.65 -2.72 19.95
CA ASP A 390 49.93 -1.44 19.86
C ASP A 390 50.73 -0.24 20.42
N GLU A 391 51.99 -0.46 20.85
CA GLU A 391 52.87 0.56 21.46
C GLU A 391 53.29 1.72 20.54
N TYR A 392 53.05 1.61 19.23
CA TYR A 392 53.43 2.64 18.24
C TYR A 392 52.28 3.56 17.80
N ILE A 393 51.11 3.46 18.43
CA ILE A 393 49.91 4.19 18.01
C ILE A 393 49.73 5.45 18.88
N GLU A 394 49.98 6.63 18.31
CA GLU A 394 49.85 7.92 19.02
C GLU A 394 48.39 8.35 19.27
N SER A 395 47.40 7.79 18.56
CA SER A 395 45.97 7.87 18.90
C SER A 395 45.11 6.90 18.07
N THR A 396 44.05 6.35 18.66
CA THR A 396 43.13 5.37 18.04
C THR A 396 41.72 5.94 17.87
N THR A 397 41.05 5.67 16.74
CA THR A 397 39.65 6.06 16.45
C THR A 397 38.61 5.03 16.95
N ALA A 398 39.06 3.88 17.45
CA ALA A 398 38.23 2.84 18.02
C ALA A 398 38.98 2.12 19.15
N THR A 399 38.25 1.63 20.14
CA THR A 399 38.80 0.96 21.32
C THR A 399 38.39 -0.51 21.29
N TYR A 400 39.37 -1.42 21.30
CA TYR A 400 39.12 -2.86 21.30
C TYR A 400 39.06 -3.40 22.73
N ASN A 401 37.94 -4.03 23.10
CA ASN A 401 37.79 -4.72 24.38
C ASN A 401 38.14 -6.20 24.23
N LYS A 402 39.34 -6.57 24.69
CA LYS A 402 39.89 -7.94 24.66
C LYS A 402 39.06 -8.97 25.46
N THR A 403 38.26 -8.54 26.43
CA THR A 403 37.50 -9.46 27.31
C THR A 403 36.21 -9.93 26.63
N ASP A 404 35.55 -9.00 25.92
CA ASP A 404 34.26 -9.25 25.28
C ASP A 404 34.40 -9.50 23.77
N THR A 405 35.61 -9.40 23.22
CA THR A 405 35.91 -9.51 21.78
C THR A 405 35.10 -8.53 20.92
N THR A 406 34.85 -7.32 21.43
CA THR A 406 34.07 -6.28 20.75
C THR A 406 34.92 -5.04 20.48
N VAL A 407 34.68 -4.37 19.34
CA VAL A 407 35.33 -3.10 18.96
C VAL A 407 34.32 -1.96 19.11
N ASP A 408 34.68 -0.94 19.91
CA ASP A 408 33.87 0.27 20.11
C ASP A 408 34.43 1.41 19.28
N PHE A 409 33.69 1.81 18.24
CA PHE A 409 34.05 2.94 17.38
C PHE A 409 33.46 4.21 17.99
N GLY A 410 34.31 5.14 18.42
CA GLY A 410 33.87 6.43 18.95
C GLY A 410 32.91 7.13 17.98
N SER A 411 31.65 7.24 18.39
CA SER A 411 30.51 7.77 17.63
C SER A 411 30.65 9.26 17.26
N PRO A 412 29.81 9.82 16.36
CA PRO A 412 29.28 9.31 15.08
C PRO A 412 29.46 10.36 13.97
N GLU A 413 29.86 9.96 12.77
CA GLU A 413 29.47 10.63 11.52
C GLU A 413 30.11 9.84 10.39
N VAL A 414 29.35 8.91 9.81
CA VAL A 414 29.32 8.57 8.38
C VAL A 414 28.44 7.33 8.27
N GLN A 415 27.33 7.50 7.55
CA GLN A 415 26.45 6.40 7.15
C GLN A 415 27.26 5.39 6.31
N GLN A 416 27.42 4.16 6.80
CA GLN A 416 27.86 3.06 5.96
C GLN A 416 26.66 2.44 5.25
N THR A 417 26.68 2.47 3.92
CA THR A 417 25.76 1.78 3.03
C THR A 417 26.11 0.30 2.99
N VAL A 418 25.18 -0.56 3.41
CA VAL A 418 25.30 -2.02 3.33
C VAL A 418 24.79 -2.47 1.96
N TYR A 419 25.64 -3.12 1.16
CA TYR A 419 25.22 -3.82 -0.06
C TYR A 419 25.01 -5.30 0.26
N GLN A 420 23.80 -5.80 0.00
CA GLN A 420 23.45 -7.22 0.08
C GLN A 420 23.56 -7.82 -1.32
N ALA A 421 24.33 -8.91 -1.48
CA ALA A 421 24.32 -9.70 -2.71
C ALA A 421 23.07 -10.60 -2.72
N VAL A 422 22.24 -10.49 -3.75
CA VAL A 422 21.02 -11.29 -3.93
C VAL A 422 21.10 -12.03 -5.26
N THR A 423 20.79 -13.32 -5.29
CA THR A 423 20.88 -14.19 -6.48
C THR A 423 19.53 -14.45 -7.18
N ASN A 424 18.40 -13.88 -6.72
CA ASN A 424 17.14 -13.87 -7.48
C ASN A 424 16.12 -12.84 -6.94
N SER A 425 15.28 -12.26 -7.82
CA SER A 425 14.55 -10.99 -7.60
C SER A 425 13.08 -11.06 -7.18
N ASP A 426 12.46 -12.24 -7.00
CA ASP A 426 11.00 -12.31 -7.14
C ASP A 426 10.16 -12.48 -5.86
N THR A 427 10.75 -12.40 -4.66
CA THR A 427 9.96 -12.28 -3.42
C THR A 427 10.73 -11.53 -2.34
N ILE A 428 10.48 -10.22 -2.22
CA ILE A 428 10.82 -9.45 -1.01
C ILE A 428 9.50 -9.16 -0.30
N GLU A 429 9.13 -10.03 0.65
CA GLU A 429 8.19 -9.69 1.72
C GLU A 429 8.98 -9.46 3.00
N LEU A 430 8.87 -8.26 3.56
CA LEU A 430 9.30 -7.95 4.91
C LEU A 430 8.34 -8.63 5.89
N VAL A 431 8.73 -9.79 6.42
CA VAL A 431 8.04 -10.42 7.54
C VAL A 431 8.98 -10.47 8.74
N GLY A 432 8.61 -9.74 9.78
CA GLY A 432 8.98 -10.06 11.16
C GLY A 432 10.24 -9.40 11.74
N ASP A 433 9.98 -8.47 12.67
CA ASP A 433 10.75 -8.12 13.86
C ASP A 433 12.02 -7.26 13.71
N THR A 434 11.80 -5.95 13.89
CA THR A 434 12.79 -4.93 14.28
C THR A 434 13.79 -5.42 15.33
N LEU A 435 15.04 -5.61 14.92
CA LEU A 435 16.19 -5.62 15.82
C LEU A 435 16.40 -4.20 16.36
N LYS A 436 16.22 -4.01 17.67
CA LYS A 436 16.51 -2.75 18.36
C LYS A 436 17.99 -2.68 18.72
N ALA A 437 18.51 -1.45 18.79
CA ALA A 437 19.88 -1.17 19.24
C ALA A 437 20.18 -1.84 20.59
N GLY A 438 21.23 -2.66 20.65
CA GLY A 438 21.62 -3.48 21.80
C GLY A 438 21.39 -4.99 21.66
N GLY A 439 20.86 -5.47 20.52
CA GLY A 439 20.76 -6.91 20.25
C GLY A 439 22.10 -7.55 19.89
N LEU A 440 22.49 -8.61 20.60
CA LEU A 440 23.70 -9.39 20.33
C LEU A 440 23.42 -10.48 19.28
N ILE A 441 24.15 -10.46 18.17
CA ILE A 441 24.16 -11.54 17.17
C ILE A 441 25.42 -12.37 17.39
N LYS A 442 25.26 -13.69 17.56
CA LYS A 442 26.40 -14.63 17.70
C LYS A 442 26.91 -15.05 16.32
N VAL A 443 28.23 -15.04 16.15
CA VAL A 443 28.90 -15.53 14.93
C VAL A 443 29.18 -17.03 15.08
N GLY A 444 28.66 -17.85 14.17
CA GLY A 444 28.93 -19.29 14.13
C GLY A 444 27.86 -20.19 13.51
N ASP A 445 26.64 -19.70 13.27
CA ASP A 445 25.58 -20.57 12.74
C ASP A 445 25.75 -20.79 11.23
N LYS A 446 26.21 -22.01 10.90
CA LYS A 446 26.23 -22.55 9.55
C LYS A 446 24.79 -22.62 9.03
N ILE A 447 24.48 -21.87 7.97
CA ILE A 447 23.20 -22.01 7.26
C ILE A 447 23.22 -23.38 6.58
N ILE A 448 22.49 -24.34 7.15
CA ILE A 448 22.24 -25.64 6.51
C ILE A 448 21.14 -25.41 5.47
N THR A 449 21.44 -25.70 4.21
CA THR A 449 20.46 -25.71 3.12
C THR A 449 19.63 -27.01 3.19
N ILE A 450 18.32 -26.90 2.92
CA ILE A 450 17.32 -27.98 3.03
C ILE A 450 17.59 -29.23 2.14
N GLU A 451 18.66 -29.28 1.35
CA GLU A 451 19.04 -30.47 0.57
C GLU A 451 19.94 -31.48 1.30
N GLU A 452 20.40 -31.23 2.53
CA GLU A 452 21.27 -32.17 3.27
C GLU A 452 20.62 -32.90 4.46
N VAL A 453 19.29 -32.81 4.65
CA VAL A 453 18.57 -33.69 5.58
C VAL A 453 17.29 -34.17 4.91
N LEU A 454 17.29 -35.45 4.51
CA LEU A 454 16.11 -36.22 4.10
C LEU A 454 14.94 -36.08 5.08
#